data_AF-A0A925IXY4-F1
#
_entry.id   AF-A0A925IXY4-F1
#
_cell.length_a   1.000
_cell.length_b   1.000
_cell.length_c   1.000
_cell.angle_alpha   90.00
_cell.angle_beta   90.00
_cell.angle_gamma   90.00
#
_symmetry.space_group_name_H-M   'P 1'
#
loop_
_entity.id
_entity.type
_entity.pdbx_description
1 polymer ?
#
loop_
_entity_poly.entity_id
_entity_poly.type
_entity_poly.pdbx_seq_one_letter_code
_entity_poly.pdbx_strand_id
1 'polypeptide(L)'
;MKVPAPHLVRRLRVELRTAKADEAFRLRQRLVEGLQSAAFGRALETLLDRLAPAETTWRIDRLEVPLGDVESETFETTWMPRLLGALEQSLAERSAALDPHESAPRRVQPSRGYAEPEPSQGYANGLRPTSEVTLEIFAEVLRTGQWPRWAAPVAWPAWEMALKTAVRQHPTRAAALLAPVLAQPEAARRLVWQFQKSTVETLLRHLAGNDLLTRWK
;
A
#
# COMPACT_ATOMS: atom_id res chain seq x y z
N MET A 1 0.05 12.84 20.94
CA MET A 1 1.04 12.22 20.02
C MET A 1 0.27 11.52 18.92
N LYS A 2 0.60 11.76 17.63
CA LYS A 2 0.00 10.99 16.52
C LYS A 2 0.54 9.56 16.58
N VAL A 3 -0.34 8.58 16.57
CA VAL A 3 0.06 7.17 16.41
C VAL A 3 0.58 7.02 14.97
N PRO A 4 1.79 6.49 14.74
CA PRO A 4 2.27 6.23 13.38
C PRO A 4 1.30 5.28 12.66
N ALA A 5 1.10 5.50 11.36
CA ALA A 5 0.28 4.60 10.57
C ALA A 5 0.95 3.22 10.55
N PRO A 6 0.20 2.12 10.74
CA PRO A 6 0.80 0.80 10.85
C PRO A 6 1.40 0.37 9.51
N HIS A 7 2.53 -0.32 9.59
CA HIS A 7 3.17 -0.93 8.43
C HIS A 7 2.34 -2.12 7.94
N LEU A 8 2.20 -2.26 6.62
CA LEU A 8 1.41 -3.33 6.02
C LEU A 8 2.26 -4.20 5.09
N VAL A 9 2.64 -5.38 5.58
CA VAL A 9 3.26 -6.42 4.75
C VAL A 9 2.19 -7.41 4.29
N ARG A 10 1.80 -7.33 3.02
CA ARG A 10 0.68 -8.13 2.49
C ARG A 10 1.06 -9.56 2.15
N ARG A 11 2.30 -9.77 1.71
CA ARG A 11 2.81 -11.08 1.33
C ARG A 11 4.30 -11.15 1.58
N LEU A 12 4.68 -12.13 2.38
CA LEU A 12 6.07 -12.55 2.53
C LEU A 12 6.24 -13.88 1.82
N ARG A 13 7.23 -13.99 0.94
CA ARG A 13 7.64 -15.23 0.30
C ARG A 13 9.09 -15.48 0.65
N VAL A 14 9.38 -16.67 1.15
CA VAL A 14 10.74 -17.12 1.41
C VAL A 14 11.02 -18.33 0.53
N GLU A 15 12.16 -18.29 -0.15
CA GLU A 15 12.66 -19.39 -0.97
C GLU A 15 13.91 -19.95 -0.33
N LEU A 16 13.96 -21.28 -0.20
CA LEU A 16 15.05 -22.00 0.43
C LEU A 16 15.55 -23.05 -0.56
N ARG A 17 16.87 -23.21 -0.62
CA ARG A 17 17.51 -24.30 -1.35
C ARG A 17 18.32 -25.11 -0.35
N THR A 18 18.09 -26.42 -0.29
CA THR A 18 18.81 -27.33 0.59
C THR A 18 19.37 -28.49 -0.21
N ALA A 19 20.43 -29.11 0.28
CA ALA A 19 21.04 -30.28 -0.36
C ALA A 19 20.18 -31.54 -0.19
N LYS A 20 19.44 -31.65 0.93
CA LYS A 20 18.58 -32.80 1.24
C LYS A 20 17.13 -32.39 1.49
N ALA A 21 16.20 -33.26 1.10
CA ALA A 21 14.76 -33.03 1.26
C ALA A 21 14.32 -33.00 2.74
N ASP A 22 14.87 -33.87 3.59
CA ASP A 22 14.51 -33.92 5.02
C ASP A 22 14.95 -32.66 5.76
N GLU A 23 16.11 -32.12 5.39
CA GLU A 23 16.61 -30.84 5.91
C GLU A 23 15.70 -29.68 5.48
N ALA A 24 15.16 -29.71 4.25
CA ALA A 24 14.23 -28.70 3.73
C ALA A 24 12.98 -28.57 4.60
N PHE A 25 12.38 -29.71 4.98
CA PHE A 25 11.15 -29.71 5.77
C PHE A 25 11.39 -29.11 7.16
N ARG A 26 12.45 -29.54 7.86
CA ARG A 26 12.79 -29.04 9.20
C ARG A 26 13.11 -27.56 9.17
N LEU A 27 13.91 -27.11 8.20
CA LEU A 27 14.29 -25.70 8.08
C LEU A 27 13.09 -24.82 7.75
N ARG A 28 12.18 -25.29 6.88
CA ARG A 28 10.91 -24.61 6.59
C ARG A 28 10.07 -24.44 7.85
N GLN A 29 9.92 -25.48 8.67
CA GLN A 29 9.12 -25.40 9.89
C GLN A 29 9.72 -24.36 10.86
N ARG A 30 11.03 -24.43 11.11
CA ARG A 30 11.75 -23.47 11.97
C ARG A 30 11.61 -22.03 11.46
N LEU A 31 11.70 -21.84 10.15
CA LEU A 31 11.52 -20.53 9.53
C LEU A 31 10.09 -20.00 9.70
N VAL A 32 9.07 -20.84 9.51
CA VAL A 32 7.66 -20.44 9.71
C VAL A 32 7.41 -20.06 11.17
N GLU A 33 7.89 -20.86 12.12
CA GLU A 33 7.78 -20.58 13.56
C GLU A 33 8.47 -19.25 13.90
N GLY A 34 9.68 -19.03 13.36
CA GLY A 34 10.42 -17.78 13.51
C GLY A 34 9.67 -16.56 12.97
N LEU A 35 9.11 -16.67 11.76
CA LEU A 35 8.35 -15.60 11.11
C LEU A 35 7.00 -15.30 11.77
N GLN A 36 6.39 -16.31 12.40
CA GLN A 36 5.15 -16.14 13.15
C GLN A 36 5.39 -15.65 14.59
N SER A 37 6.64 -15.63 15.05
CA SER A 37 6.97 -15.19 16.39
C SER A 37 6.68 -13.70 16.59
N ALA A 38 6.20 -13.36 17.78
CA ALA A 38 6.02 -11.95 18.17
C ALA A 38 7.36 -11.18 18.20
N ALA A 39 8.48 -11.88 18.38
CA ALA A 39 9.81 -11.29 18.32
C ALA A 39 10.15 -10.78 16.92
N PHE A 40 9.87 -11.58 15.88
CA PHE A 40 10.05 -11.15 14.49
C PHE A 40 9.15 -9.95 14.16
N GLY A 41 7.87 -10.01 14.52
CA GLY A 41 6.93 -8.90 14.29
C GLY A 41 7.41 -7.58 14.91
N ARG A 42 7.86 -7.60 16.18
CA ARG A 42 8.42 -6.42 16.84
C ARG A 42 9.71 -5.92 16.19
N ALA A 43 10.60 -6.83 15.81
CA ALA A 43 11.86 -6.44 15.17
C ALA A 43 11.63 -5.82 13.78
N LEU A 44 10.68 -6.34 13.02
CA LEU A 44 10.30 -5.80 11.72
C LEU A 44 9.64 -4.42 11.85
N GLU A 45 8.68 -4.25 12.76
CA GLU A 45 8.06 -2.94 13.03
C GLU A 45 9.11 -1.91 13.44
N THR A 46 10.01 -2.26 14.37
CA THR A 46 11.10 -1.38 14.81
C THR A 46 12.00 -0.96 13.63
N LEU A 47 12.31 -1.88 12.73
CA LEU A 47 13.10 -1.59 11.54
C LEU A 47 12.36 -0.64 10.59
N LEU A 48 11.09 -0.89 10.33
CA LEU A 48 10.28 -0.08 9.42
C LEU A 48 10.02 1.32 9.98
N ASP A 49 9.77 1.44 11.29
CA ASP A 49 9.63 2.73 11.99
C ASP A 49 10.92 3.56 11.92
N ARG A 50 12.08 2.91 11.99
CA ARG A 50 13.38 3.60 11.87
C ARG A 50 13.62 4.11 10.45
N LEU A 51 13.19 3.36 9.44
CA LEU A 51 13.49 3.67 8.04
C LEU A 51 12.47 4.61 7.39
N ALA A 52 11.20 4.50 7.74
CA ALA A 52 10.13 5.32 7.16
C ALA A 52 9.88 6.59 7.99
N PRO A 53 10.14 7.79 7.45
CA PRO A 53 9.76 9.04 8.12
C PRO A 53 8.26 9.07 8.44
N ALA A 54 7.91 9.61 9.62
CA ALA A 54 6.53 9.61 10.15
C ALA A 54 5.48 10.33 9.27
N GLU A 55 5.90 11.04 8.23
CA GLU A 55 5.03 11.79 7.32
C GLU A 55 5.09 11.31 5.85
N THR A 56 5.79 10.21 5.59
CA THR A 56 5.93 9.66 4.24
C THR A 56 5.33 8.27 4.15
N THR A 57 4.53 8.04 3.11
CA THR A 57 4.07 6.69 2.77
C THR A 57 5.02 6.08 1.76
N TRP A 58 5.71 5.01 2.14
CA TRP A 58 6.50 4.22 1.20
C TRP A 58 5.64 3.10 0.64
N ARG A 59 5.58 3.01 -0.68
CA ARG A 59 4.94 1.91 -1.38
C ARG A 59 6.01 1.10 -2.10
N ILE A 60 6.13 -0.16 -1.72
CA ILE A 60 7.08 -1.09 -2.31
C ILE A 60 6.30 -2.26 -2.86
N ASP A 61 6.12 -2.30 -4.18
CA ASP A 61 5.32 -3.35 -4.82
C ASP A 61 6.00 -4.73 -4.72
N ARG A 62 7.34 -4.78 -4.79
CA ARG A 62 8.15 -5.99 -4.62
C ARG A 62 9.53 -5.64 -4.08
N LEU A 63 9.91 -6.30 -2.99
CA LEU A 63 11.25 -6.29 -2.43
C LEU A 63 11.80 -7.71 -2.45
N GLU A 64 12.95 -7.90 -3.06
CA GLU A 64 13.66 -9.18 -3.06
C GLU A 64 14.96 -8.99 -2.32
N VAL A 65 15.18 -9.86 -1.34
CA VAL A 65 16.31 -9.74 -0.42
C VAL A 65 17.09 -11.04 -0.46
N PRO A 66 18.28 -11.06 -1.07
CA PRO A 66 19.13 -12.24 -1.05
C PRO A 66 19.75 -12.39 0.35
N LEU A 67 19.50 -13.51 1.01
CA LEU A 67 20.07 -13.81 2.33
C LEU A 67 21.41 -14.58 2.26
N GLY A 68 21.77 -15.03 1.06
CA GLY A 68 22.92 -15.91 0.84
C GLY A 68 22.76 -17.27 1.53
N ASP A 69 23.89 -17.93 1.75
CA ASP A 69 23.94 -19.25 2.34
C ASP A 69 23.92 -19.16 3.88
N VAL A 70 23.03 -19.90 4.52
CA VAL A 70 22.92 -19.98 5.98
C VAL A 70 23.20 -21.42 6.42
N GLU A 71 24.17 -21.58 7.33
CA GLU A 71 24.49 -22.88 7.91
C GLU A 71 23.34 -23.38 8.79
N SER A 72 22.96 -24.65 8.62
CA SER A 72 21.83 -25.25 9.35
C SER A 72 22.06 -25.30 10.87
N GLU A 73 23.31 -25.46 11.30
CA GLU A 73 23.71 -25.58 12.70
C GLU A 73 23.52 -24.25 13.45
N THR A 74 23.86 -23.14 12.80
CA THR A 74 23.73 -21.79 13.36
C THR A 74 22.45 -21.09 12.95
N PHE A 75 21.50 -21.80 12.31
CA PHE A 75 20.35 -21.18 11.68
C PHE A 75 19.60 -20.25 12.66
N GLU A 76 19.18 -20.75 13.83
CA GLU A 76 18.39 -19.97 14.83
C GLU A 76 18.99 -18.62 15.19
N THR A 77 20.32 -18.56 15.28
CA THR A 77 21.01 -17.35 15.73
C THR A 77 21.38 -16.42 14.59
N THR A 78 21.41 -16.92 13.35
CA THR A 78 21.95 -16.18 12.19
C THR A 78 20.89 -15.72 11.20
N TRP A 79 19.81 -16.49 11.00
CA TRP A 79 18.85 -16.19 9.93
C TRP A 79 18.11 -14.86 10.16
N MET A 80 17.69 -14.59 11.39
CA MET A 80 16.89 -13.40 11.71
C MET A 80 17.72 -12.11 11.65
N PRO A 81 18.92 -12.02 12.27
CA PRO A 81 19.78 -10.85 12.10
C PRO A 81 20.15 -10.58 10.63
N ARG A 82 20.44 -11.64 9.85
CA ARG A 82 20.74 -11.50 8.43
C ARG A 82 19.55 -10.99 7.63
N LEU A 83 18.35 -11.51 7.88
CA LEU A 83 17.13 -11.04 7.22
C LEU A 83 16.88 -9.56 7.52
N LEU A 84 16.96 -9.15 8.77
CA LEU A 84 16.74 -7.76 9.17
C LEU A 84 17.79 -6.82 8.57
N GLY A 85 19.07 -7.20 8.59
CA GLY A 85 20.14 -6.40 7.98
C GLY A 85 20.00 -6.29 6.47
N ALA A 86 19.63 -7.37 5.80
CA ALA A 86 19.44 -7.36 4.35
C ALA A 86 18.16 -6.59 3.94
N LEU A 87 17.08 -6.66 4.74
CA LEU A 87 15.91 -5.80 4.58
C LEU A 87 16.26 -4.33 4.76
N GLU A 88 17.02 -4.01 5.81
CA GLU A 88 17.47 -2.64 6.08
C GLU A 88 18.21 -2.05 4.90
N GLN A 89 19.22 -2.77 4.42
CA GLN A 89 20.02 -2.34 3.27
C GLN A 89 19.16 -2.17 2.03
N SER A 90 18.33 -3.15 1.70
CA SER A 90 17.48 -3.12 0.49
C SER A 90 16.46 -1.98 0.53
N LEU A 91 15.92 -1.67 1.72
CA LEU A 91 14.98 -0.57 1.93
C LEU A 91 15.68 0.80 1.89
N ALA A 92 16.88 0.92 2.46
CA ALA A 92 17.68 2.14 2.41
C ALA A 92 18.14 2.47 0.99
N GLU A 93 18.56 1.47 0.21
CA GLU A 93 18.91 1.65 -1.21
C GLU A 93 17.71 2.11 -2.03
N ARG A 94 16.54 1.50 -1.78
CA ARG A 94 15.28 1.91 -2.41
C ARG A 94 14.89 3.32 -2.04
N SER A 95 15.02 3.71 -0.77
CA SER A 95 14.64 5.06 -0.33
C SER A 95 15.57 6.14 -0.84
N ALA A 96 16.86 5.84 -1.00
CA ALA A 96 17.82 6.74 -1.65
C ALA A 96 17.56 6.88 -3.17
N ALA A 97 17.05 5.82 -3.82
CA ALA A 97 16.69 5.83 -5.24
C ALA A 97 15.30 6.42 -5.53
N LEU A 98 14.45 6.59 -4.51
CA LEU A 98 13.21 7.35 -4.61
C LEU A 98 13.58 8.84 -4.65
N ASP A 99 13.66 9.41 -5.85
CA ASP A 99 14.00 10.82 -6.10
C ASP A 99 13.34 11.78 -5.07
N PRO A 100 14.07 12.79 -4.55
CA PRO A 100 13.50 13.81 -3.68
C PRO A 100 12.32 14.59 -4.31
N HIS A 101 12.17 14.51 -5.64
CA HIS A 101 11.10 15.18 -6.38
C HIS A 101 9.77 14.40 -6.44
N GLU A 102 9.75 13.09 -6.14
CA GLU A 102 8.51 12.37 -5.80
C GLU A 102 8.19 12.42 -4.29
N SER A 103 9.17 12.81 -3.48
CA SER A 103 9.08 13.00 -2.03
C SER A 103 8.79 14.46 -1.63
N ALA A 104 7.87 15.13 -2.31
CA ALA A 104 7.33 16.39 -1.78
C ALA A 104 6.64 16.09 -0.43
N PRO A 105 6.91 16.86 0.65
CA PRO A 105 6.25 16.66 1.92
C PRO A 105 4.73 16.89 1.74
N ARG A 106 3.97 15.81 1.66
CA ARG A 106 2.52 15.84 1.75
C ARG A 106 2.17 16.24 3.17
N ARG A 107 2.01 17.55 3.41
CA ARG A 107 1.38 18.07 4.63
C ARG A 107 -0.04 17.49 4.72
N VAL A 108 -0.18 16.39 5.45
CA VAL A 108 -1.47 15.88 5.91
C VAL A 108 -1.99 16.87 6.96
N GLN A 109 -2.84 17.80 6.53
CA GLN A 109 -3.61 18.62 7.48
C GLN A 109 -4.48 17.69 8.32
N PRO A 110 -4.33 17.67 9.66
CA PRO A 110 -5.20 16.88 10.51
C PRO A 110 -6.61 17.47 10.46
N SER A 111 -7.55 16.74 9.86
CA SER A 111 -8.97 17.05 9.95
C SER A 111 -9.42 16.80 11.39
N ARG A 112 -9.80 17.88 12.09
CA ARG A 112 -10.47 17.88 13.39
C ARG A 112 -11.79 17.10 13.30
N GLY A 113 -12.03 16.20 14.25
CA GLY A 113 -13.37 15.64 14.49
C GLY A 113 -13.33 14.38 15.35
N TYR A 114 -13.60 14.54 16.63
CA TYR A 114 -13.77 13.48 17.62
C TYR A 114 -15.00 12.61 17.34
N ALA A 115 -14.88 11.30 17.56
CA ALA A 115 -15.93 10.45 18.14
C ALA A 115 -15.29 9.15 18.67
N GLU A 116 -15.55 8.86 19.95
CA GLU A 116 -15.06 7.70 20.72
C GLU A 116 -15.60 6.34 20.22
N PRO A 117 -14.96 5.21 20.60
CA PRO A 117 -15.29 3.88 20.13
C PRO A 117 -16.22 3.12 21.09
N GLU A 118 -17.14 2.33 20.53
CA GLU A 118 -17.79 1.21 21.23
C GLU A 118 -17.57 -0.09 20.42
N PRO A 119 -17.56 -1.26 21.08
CA PRO A 119 -16.77 -2.42 20.67
C PRO A 119 -17.60 -3.47 19.94
N SER A 120 -16.97 -4.19 19.03
CA SER A 120 -16.87 -5.67 19.01
C SER A 120 -16.77 -6.28 17.60
N GLN A 121 -15.84 -7.26 17.54
CA GLN A 121 -15.75 -8.41 16.62
C GLN A 121 -15.16 -8.23 15.22
N GLY A 122 -13.88 -8.61 15.13
CA GLY A 122 -13.45 -9.65 14.17
C GLY A 122 -12.73 -9.17 12.90
N TYR A 123 -11.40 -9.16 12.95
CA TYR A 123 -10.49 -9.28 11.80
C TYR A 123 -10.69 -8.33 10.60
N ALA A 124 -10.24 -7.09 10.77
CA ALA A 124 -9.40 -6.34 9.82
C ALA A 124 -9.15 -4.98 10.48
N ASN A 125 -7.90 -4.56 10.65
CA ASN A 125 -7.61 -3.20 11.10
C ASN A 125 -8.26 -2.21 10.12
N GLY A 126 -9.37 -1.59 10.56
CA GLY A 126 -10.28 -0.75 9.82
C GLY A 126 -9.70 0.63 9.48
N LEU A 127 -8.51 0.65 8.88
CA LEU A 127 -7.97 1.87 8.31
C LEU A 127 -8.72 2.15 7.01
N ARG A 128 -9.57 3.17 7.05
CA ARG A 128 -10.10 3.78 5.84
C ARG A 128 -8.89 4.20 4.99
N PRO A 129 -8.80 3.77 3.72
CA PRO A 129 -7.72 4.20 2.84
C PRO A 129 -7.69 5.74 2.83
N THR A 130 -6.49 6.32 2.81
CA THR A 130 -6.36 7.76 2.64
C THR A 130 -7.01 8.17 1.32
N SER A 131 -7.37 9.45 1.20
CA SER A 131 -7.96 9.97 -0.04
C SER A 131 -7.06 9.73 -1.26
N GLU A 132 -5.75 9.67 -1.06
CA GLU A 132 -4.78 9.43 -2.13
C GLU A 132 -4.76 7.95 -2.55
N VAL A 133 -4.72 7.03 -1.58
CA VAL A 133 -4.84 5.59 -1.83
C VAL A 133 -6.19 5.28 -2.48
N THR A 134 -7.25 5.98 -2.09
CA THR A 134 -8.59 5.87 -2.69
C THR A 134 -8.56 6.22 -4.19
N LEU A 135 -7.86 7.28 -4.59
CA LEU A 135 -7.73 7.63 -6.02
C LEU A 135 -6.92 6.59 -6.80
N GLU A 136 -5.88 6.01 -6.18
CA GLU A 136 -5.07 4.95 -6.81
C GLU A 136 -5.85 3.65 -7.01
N ILE A 137 -6.59 3.21 -5.99
CA ILE A 137 -7.48 2.05 -6.09
C ILE A 137 -8.49 2.27 -7.22
N PHE A 138 -9.09 3.47 -7.27
CA PHE A 138 -10.07 3.80 -8.30
C PHE A 138 -9.47 3.77 -9.71
N ALA A 139 -8.29 4.35 -9.91
CA ALA A 139 -7.58 4.32 -11.19
C ALA A 139 -7.29 2.87 -11.63
N GLU A 140 -6.90 2.00 -10.70
CA GLU A 140 -6.64 0.58 -10.97
C GLU A 140 -7.92 -0.19 -11.34
N VAL A 141 -9.03 0.06 -10.62
CA VAL A 141 -10.35 -0.52 -10.94
C VAL A 141 -10.80 -0.11 -12.34
N LEU A 142 -10.64 1.17 -12.72
CA LEU A 142 -10.99 1.63 -14.07
C LEU A 142 -10.12 0.99 -15.15
N ARG A 143 -8.84 0.76 -14.87
CA ARG A 143 -7.88 0.15 -15.80
C ARG A 143 -8.13 -1.34 -16.01
N THR A 144 -8.39 -2.09 -14.94
CA THR A 144 -8.45 -3.55 -14.97
C THR A 144 -9.86 -4.10 -14.93
N GLY A 145 -10.82 -3.32 -14.44
CA GLY A 145 -12.17 -3.79 -14.09
C GLY A 145 -12.19 -4.69 -12.86
N GLN A 146 -11.08 -4.83 -12.14
CA GLN A 146 -10.96 -5.71 -10.98
C GLN A 146 -10.60 -4.91 -9.74
N TRP A 147 -11.09 -5.36 -8.58
CA TRP A 147 -10.66 -4.79 -7.31
C TRP A 147 -9.18 -5.12 -7.09
N PRO A 148 -8.32 -4.14 -6.78
CA PRO A 148 -6.91 -4.42 -6.59
C PRO A 148 -6.73 -5.39 -5.44
N ARG A 149 -5.98 -6.46 -5.65
CA ARG A 149 -5.71 -7.45 -4.59
C ARG A 149 -5.04 -6.81 -3.38
N TRP A 150 -4.43 -5.63 -3.56
CA TRP A 150 -3.78 -4.83 -2.52
C TRP A 150 -4.71 -3.98 -1.64
N ALA A 151 -5.95 -3.74 -2.08
CA ALA A 151 -6.92 -2.95 -1.35
C ALA A 151 -7.77 -3.82 -0.41
N ALA A 152 -8.16 -3.28 0.74
CA ALA A 152 -9.15 -3.93 1.60
C ALA A 152 -10.50 -3.99 0.86
N PRO A 153 -11.29 -5.06 1.01
CA PRO A 153 -12.64 -5.10 0.47
C PRO A 153 -13.49 -4.03 1.18
N VAL A 154 -14.22 -3.23 0.42
CA VAL A 154 -15.10 -2.17 0.93
C VAL A 154 -16.46 -2.32 0.29
N ALA A 155 -17.53 -2.13 1.07
CA ALA A 155 -18.89 -2.10 0.55
C ALA A 155 -19.04 -0.99 -0.50
N TRP A 156 -19.65 -1.30 -1.65
CA TRP A 156 -19.71 -0.39 -2.79
C TRP A 156 -20.23 1.03 -2.48
N PRO A 157 -21.30 1.22 -1.68
CA PRO A 157 -21.77 2.57 -1.35
C PRO A 157 -20.76 3.39 -0.51
N ALA A 158 -20.08 2.74 0.43
CA ALA A 158 -19.04 3.38 1.25
C ALA A 158 -17.83 3.76 0.40
N TRP A 159 -17.50 2.94 -0.58
CA TRP A 159 -16.44 3.20 -1.54
C TRP A 159 -16.72 4.44 -2.40
N GLU A 160 -17.91 4.54 -3.00
CA GLU A 160 -18.26 5.71 -3.82
C GLU A 160 -18.25 7.02 -3.02
N MET A 161 -18.65 6.97 -1.75
CA MET A 161 -18.58 8.13 -0.85
C MET A 161 -17.13 8.53 -0.55
N ALA A 162 -16.26 7.56 -0.28
CA ALA A 162 -14.83 7.79 -0.06
C ALA A 162 -14.19 8.40 -1.32
N LEU A 163 -14.54 7.89 -2.50
CA LEU A 163 -14.07 8.42 -3.78
C LEU A 163 -14.51 9.87 -4.01
N LYS A 164 -15.79 10.18 -3.80
CA LYS A 164 -16.30 11.56 -3.90
C LYS A 164 -15.54 12.52 -2.97
N THR A 165 -15.27 12.07 -1.75
CA THR A 165 -14.52 12.84 -0.76
C THR A 165 -13.08 13.05 -1.24
N ALA A 166 -12.43 12.00 -1.72
CA ALA A 166 -11.05 12.05 -2.20
C ALA A 166 -10.85 12.98 -3.39
N VAL A 167 -11.76 12.94 -4.36
CA VAL A 167 -11.76 13.82 -5.54
C VAL A 167 -11.92 15.28 -5.14
N ARG A 168 -12.80 15.57 -4.18
CA ARG A 168 -13.00 16.93 -3.65
C ARG A 168 -11.79 17.45 -2.89
N GLN A 169 -11.13 16.59 -2.12
CA GLN A 169 -9.95 16.96 -1.33
C GLN A 169 -8.69 17.16 -2.18
N HIS A 170 -8.55 16.38 -3.26
CA HIS A 170 -7.35 16.41 -4.11
C HIS A 170 -7.70 16.45 -5.61
N PRO A 171 -8.36 17.52 -6.10
CA PRO A 171 -8.87 17.58 -7.47
C PRO A 171 -7.77 17.52 -8.54
N THR A 172 -6.64 18.20 -8.33
CA THR A 172 -5.49 18.18 -9.27
C THR A 172 -4.86 16.79 -9.37
N ARG A 173 -4.71 16.10 -8.23
CA ARG A 173 -4.17 14.73 -8.21
C ARG A 173 -5.15 13.75 -8.85
N ALA A 174 -6.45 13.89 -8.58
CA ALA A 174 -7.48 13.10 -9.23
C ALA A 174 -7.43 13.28 -10.75
N ALA A 175 -7.29 14.51 -11.25
CA ALA A 175 -7.11 14.75 -12.68
C ALA A 175 -5.84 14.10 -13.24
N ALA A 176 -4.69 14.31 -12.60
CA ALA A 176 -3.42 13.74 -13.05
C ALA A 176 -3.45 12.20 -13.11
N LEU A 177 -4.09 11.54 -12.14
CA LEU A 177 -4.18 10.07 -12.10
C LEU A 177 -5.25 9.50 -13.05
N LEU A 178 -6.41 10.16 -13.15
CA LEU A 178 -7.58 9.60 -13.85
C LEU A 178 -7.65 9.99 -15.31
N ALA A 179 -7.17 11.17 -15.71
CA ALA A 179 -7.17 11.59 -17.12
C ALA A 179 -6.50 10.58 -18.07
N PRO A 180 -5.26 10.08 -17.81
CA PRO A 180 -4.64 9.10 -18.69
C PRO A 180 -5.37 7.75 -18.71
N VAL A 181 -6.04 7.39 -17.60
CA VAL A 181 -6.82 6.15 -17.51
C VAL A 181 -8.12 6.29 -18.32
N LEU A 182 -8.82 7.40 -18.19
CA LEU A 182 -10.10 7.67 -18.86
C LEU A 182 -9.95 8.02 -20.34
N ALA A 183 -8.75 8.33 -20.81
CA ALA A 183 -8.45 8.39 -22.24
C ALA A 183 -8.64 7.03 -22.95
N GLN A 184 -8.68 5.93 -22.19
CA GLN A 184 -8.96 4.59 -22.70
C GLN A 184 -10.49 4.37 -22.76
N PRO A 185 -11.07 4.03 -23.94
CA PRO A 185 -12.53 3.86 -24.10
C PRO A 185 -13.16 2.86 -23.12
N GLU A 186 -12.44 1.80 -22.79
CA GLU A 186 -12.87 0.71 -21.91
C GLU A 186 -12.97 1.18 -20.47
N ALA A 187 -12.01 2.00 -20.03
CA ALA A 187 -12.03 2.62 -18.71
C ALA A 187 -13.19 3.64 -18.59
N ALA A 188 -13.41 4.46 -19.64
CA ALA A 188 -14.53 5.38 -19.69
C ALA A 188 -15.90 4.65 -19.67
N ARG A 189 -16.03 3.54 -20.42
CA ARG A 189 -17.23 2.69 -20.36
C ARG A 189 -17.46 2.11 -18.97
N ARG A 190 -16.40 1.59 -18.33
CA ARG A 190 -16.50 1.08 -16.95
C ARG A 190 -16.93 2.16 -15.96
N LEU A 191 -16.39 3.38 -16.09
CA LEU A 191 -16.82 4.52 -15.28
C LEU A 191 -18.33 4.73 -15.37
N VAL A 192 -18.88 4.78 -16.58
CA VAL A 192 -20.31 5.08 -16.78
C VAL A 192 -21.21 3.91 -16.35
N TRP A 193 -20.78 2.66 -16.57
CA TRP A 193 -21.63 1.49 -16.32
C TRP A 193 -21.58 0.97 -14.88
N GLN A 194 -20.45 1.13 -14.18
CA GLN A 194 -20.26 0.54 -12.87
C GLN A 194 -20.54 1.50 -11.71
N PHE A 195 -20.50 2.81 -11.94
CA PHE A 195 -20.62 3.82 -10.89
C PHE A 195 -21.96 4.55 -10.97
N GLN A 196 -22.46 5.00 -9.82
CA GLN A 196 -23.67 5.83 -9.80
C GLN A 196 -23.47 7.11 -10.61
N LYS A 197 -24.54 7.53 -11.32
CA LYS A 197 -24.57 8.77 -12.11
C LYS A 197 -24.02 9.99 -11.35
N SER A 198 -24.39 10.14 -10.08
CA SER A 198 -23.91 11.26 -9.23
C SER A 198 -22.39 11.24 -8.99
N THR A 199 -21.79 10.06 -8.93
CA THR A 199 -20.34 9.86 -8.78
C THR A 199 -19.63 10.22 -10.08
N VAL A 200 -20.16 9.75 -11.22
CA VAL A 200 -19.64 10.07 -12.55
C VAL A 200 -19.70 11.58 -12.81
N GLU A 201 -20.83 12.23 -12.55
CA GLU A 201 -20.97 13.69 -12.74
C GLU A 201 -20.01 14.49 -11.87
N THR A 202 -19.80 14.08 -10.62
CA THR A 202 -18.84 14.72 -9.72
C THR A 202 -17.42 14.61 -10.29
N LEU A 203 -17.02 13.41 -10.73
CA LEU A 203 -15.72 13.17 -11.34
C LEU A 203 -15.52 14.00 -12.61
N LEU A 204 -16.46 13.93 -13.54
CA LEU A 204 -16.37 14.66 -14.81
C LEU A 204 -16.28 16.17 -14.60
N ARG A 205 -16.99 16.74 -13.62
CA ARG A 205 -16.89 18.16 -13.29
C ARG A 205 -15.48 18.55 -12.83
N HIS A 206 -14.85 17.73 -12.00
CA HIS A 206 -13.49 18.00 -11.51
C HIS A 206 -12.41 17.75 -12.57
N LEU A 207 -12.62 16.81 -13.49
CA LEU A 207 -11.71 16.54 -14.60
C LEU A 207 -11.82 17.63 -15.68
N ALA A 208 -13.04 17.98 -16.07
CA ALA A 208 -13.32 19.05 -17.03
C ALA A 208 -12.82 20.42 -16.54
N GLY A 209 -12.99 20.71 -15.24
CA GLY A 209 -12.50 21.94 -14.63
C GLY A 209 -10.97 22.08 -14.61
N ASN A 210 -10.22 20.99 -14.79
CA ASN A 210 -8.75 20.99 -14.82
C ASN A 210 -8.15 20.87 -16.23
N ASP A 211 -8.91 20.40 -17.23
CA ASP A 211 -8.35 20.02 -18.56
C ASP A 211 -9.05 20.67 -19.77
N LEU A 212 -10.15 21.42 -19.59
CA LEU A 212 -10.83 22.07 -20.73
C LEU A 212 -10.28 23.45 -21.13
N LEU A 213 -9.26 23.98 -20.45
CA LEU A 213 -8.64 25.26 -20.82
C LEU A 213 -7.34 25.14 -21.63
N THR A 214 -6.77 23.95 -21.79
CA THR A 214 -5.40 23.81 -22.35
C THR A 214 -5.25 22.84 -23.52
N ARG A 215 -6.27 22.04 -23.90
CA ARG A 215 -6.13 21.02 -24.95
C ARG A 215 -7.10 21.10 -26.14
N TRP A 216 -7.84 22.21 -26.27
CA TRP A 216 -8.71 22.48 -27.44
C TRP A 216 -8.45 23.87 -28.06
N LYS A 217 -7.18 24.30 -28.06
CA LYS A 217 -6.67 25.39 -28.89
C LYS A 217 -5.50 24.87 -29.72
#